data_AF-A0A2G5BG05-F1
#
_entry.id   AF-A0A2G5BG05-F1
#
_cell.length_a   1.000
_cell.length_b   1.000
_cell.length_c   1.000
_cell.angle_alpha   90.00
_cell.angle_beta   90.00
_cell.angle_gamma   90.00
#
_symmetry.space_group_name_H-M   'P 1'
#
loop_
_entity.id
_entity.type
_entity.pdbx_description
1 polymer ?
#
loop_
_entity_poly.entity_id
_entity_poly.type
_entity_poly.pdbx_seq_one_letter_code
_entity_poly.pdbx_strand_id
1 'polypeptide(L)'
;MTLMTFKTAERVCWKDDASGLTFFVVAKPDTTAKWRAAPATPLEEVVNSPDVFSFKSDCNGISRVASAEELQAVFKTADFPSVAKSILSAGAVKATVFELDVESQTTTAMNAAASAANVATTAATTAIGGVKGYLSSFW
;
A
#
# COMPACT_ATOMS: atom_id res chain seq x y z
N MET A 1 9.81 -18.65 -4.61
CA MET A 1 9.77 -17.22 -4.25
C MET A 1 8.39 -16.68 -4.51
N THR A 2 7.50 -16.78 -3.52
CA THR A 2 6.16 -16.17 -3.58
C THR A 2 6.24 -14.75 -3.03
N LEU A 3 6.33 -13.77 -3.92
CA LEU A 3 6.21 -12.35 -3.56
C LEU A 3 4.73 -12.00 -3.39
N MET A 4 4.34 -11.55 -2.20
CA MET A 4 3.04 -10.93 -2.01
C MET A 4 3.17 -9.44 -2.31
N THR A 5 2.48 -8.97 -3.34
CA THR A 5 2.45 -7.55 -3.72
C THR A 5 1.24 -6.88 -3.10
N PHE A 6 1.45 -5.87 -2.28
CA PHE A 6 0.41 -4.99 -1.77
C PHE A 6 0.46 -3.67 -2.54
N LYS A 7 -0.67 -3.27 -3.10
CA LYS A 7 -0.81 -1.97 -3.77
C LYS A 7 -1.69 -1.07 -2.94
N THR A 8 -1.23 0.16 -2.70
CA THR A 8 -2.07 1.18 -2.09
C THR A 8 -3.18 1.60 -3.05
N ALA A 9 -4.18 2.31 -2.53
CA ALA A 9 -5.11 3.05 -3.37
C ALA A 9 -4.34 3.95 -4.35
N GLU A 10 -4.88 4.10 -5.55
CA GLU A 10 -4.31 4.89 -6.63
C GLU A 10 -4.77 6.34 -6.49
N ARG A 11 -3.84 7.29 -6.43
CA ARG A 11 -4.17 8.71 -6.57
C ARG A 11 -4.06 9.06 -8.04
N VAL A 12 -5.17 9.41 -8.68
CA VAL A 12 -5.17 9.83 -10.08
C VAL A 12 -5.21 11.34 -10.13
N CYS A 13 -4.08 11.94 -10.53
CA CYS A 13 -3.81 13.36 -10.36
C CYS A 13 -3.86 14.08 -11.70
N TRP A 14 -4.69 15.10 -11.80
CA TRP A 14 -4.80 15.93 -12.99
C TRP A 14 -4.45 17.38 -12.61
N LYS A 15 -3.47 17.94 -13.31
CA LYS A 15 -2.97 19.29 -13.06
C LYS A 15 -3.64 20.26 -14.03
N ASP A 16 -4.22 21.31 -13.48
CA ASP A 16 -4.68 22.44 -14.27
C ASP A 16 -3.55 23.47 -14.38
N ASP A 17 -3.03 23.64 -15.60
CA ASP A 17 -1.94 24.59 -15.85
C ASP A 17 -2.40 26.05 -15.70
N ALA A 18 -3.70 26.32 -15.85
CA ALA A 18 -4.25 27.68 -15.76
C ALA A 18 -4.36 28.17 -14.31
N SER A 19 -4.95 27.37 -13.41
CA SER A 19 -5.08 27.72 -11.99
C SER A 19 -3.87 27.34 -11.14
N GLY A 20 -2.99 26.47 -11.66
CA GLY A 20 -1.90 25.86 -10.89
C GLY A 20 -2.39 24.91 -9.80
N LEU A 21 -3.68 24.54 -9.81
CA LEU A 21 -4.26 23.55 -8.91
C LEU A 21 -4.08 22.15 -9.49
N THR A 22 -3.80 21.20 -8.61
CA THR A 22 -3.90 19.79 -8.94
C THR A 22 -5.15 19.23 -8.31
N PHE A 23 -5.97 18.58 -9.11
CA PHE A 23 -7.16 17.85 -8.69
C PHE A 23 -6.85 16.36 -8.70
N PHE A 24 -7.42 15.59 -7.77
CA PHE A 24 -7.27 14.15 -7.79
C PHE A 24 -8.48 13.43 -7.21
N VAL A 25 -8.59 12.17 -7.63
CA VAL A 25 -9.52 11.18 -7.07
C VAL A 25 -8.72 10.00 -6.54
N VAL A 26 -9.30 9.31 -5.56
CA VAL A 26 -8.71 8.09 -4.98
C VAL A 26 -9.41 6.89 -5.60
N ALA A 27 -8.71 6.17 -6.46
CA ALA A 27 -9.16 4.93 -7.07
C ALA A 27 -8.67 3.70 -6.28
N LYS A 28 -9.41 2.61 -6.42
CA LYS A 28 -9.00 1.29 -5.93
C LYS A 28 -7.72 0.83 -6.66
N PRO A 29 -6.92 -0.04 -6.04
CA PRO A 29 -5.74 -0.58 -6.69
C PRO A 29 -6.07 -1.30 -8.01
N ASP A 30 -5.31 -1.04 -9.06
CA ASP A 30 -5.41 -1.67 -10.39
C ASP A 30 -6.76 -1.50 -11.11
N THR A 31 -7.58 -0.52 -10.71
CA THR A 31 -8.87 -0.27 -11.37
C THR A 31 -8.80 0.82 -12.42
N THR A 32 -7.93 1.83 -12.28
CA THR A 32 -7.87 2.96 -13.23
C THR A 32 -7.50 2.51 -14.64
N ALA A 33 -6.48 1.66 -14.77
CA ALA A 33 -6.05 1.16 -16.08
C ALA A 33 -7.14 0.30 -16.76
N LYS A 34 -7.85 -0.53 -15.98
CA LYS A 34 -8.96 -1.34 -16.47
C LYS A 34 -10.14 -0.47 -16.89
N TRP A 35 -10.47 0.54 -16.10
CA TRP A 35 -11.52 1.51 -16.41
C TRP A 35 -11.20 2.29 -17.70
N ARG A 36 -9.94 2.70 -17.92
CA ARG A 36 -9.54 3.36 -19.17
C ARG A 36 -9.71 2.46 -20.40
N ALA A 37 -9.45 1.16 -20.24
CA ALA A 37 -9.66 0.19 -21.32
C ALA A 37 -11.15 -0.09 -21.58
N ALA A 38 -12.00 0.00 -20.54
CA ALA A 38 -13.44 -0.21 -20.63
C ALA A 38 -14.21 0.84 -19.78
N PRO A 39 -14.46 2.05 -20.31
CA PRO A 39 -15.01 3.18 -19.53
C PRO A 39 -16.47 3.02 -19.07
N ALA A 40 -17.12 1.91 -19.43
CA ALA A 40 -18.50 1.61 -19.07
C ALA A 40 -18.65 1.13 -17.61
N THR A 41 -17.55 0.75 -16.95
CA THR A 41 -17.58 0.32 -15.55
C THR A 41 -18.06 1.46 -14.64
N PRO A 42 -19.02 1.21 -13.72
CA PRO A 42 -19.52 2.21 -12.78
C PRO A 42 -18.40 2.81 -11.92
N LEU A 43 -18.55 4.09 -11.56
CA LEU A 43 -17.53 4.76 -10.76
C LEU A 43 -17.40 4.14 -9.36
N GLU A 44 -18.49 3.68 -8.72
CA GLU A 44 -18.40 3.00 -7.41
C GLU A 44 -17.52 1.75 -7.40
N GLU A 45 -17.31 1.13 -8.57
CA GLU A 45 -16.41 -0.01 -8.71
C GLU A 45 -14.95 0.42 -8.79
N VAL A 46 -14.67 1.66 -9.17
CA VAL A 46 -13.34 2.19 -9.47
C VAL A 46 -12.82 3.12 -8.38
N VAL A 47 -13.63 4.06 -7.91
CA VAL A 47 -13.24 5.04 -6.88
C VAL A 47 -13.53 4.54 -5.46
N ASN A 48 -12.65 4.91 -4.53
CA ASN A 48 -12.77 4.59 -3.10
C ASN A 48 -13.61 5.63 -2.34
N SER A 49 -13.64 6.87 -2.81
CA SER A 49 -14.37 7.98 -2.18
C SER A 49 -15.09 8.81 -3.25
N PRO A 50 -16.32 9.28 -2.95
CA PRO A 50 -17.10 10.12 -3.85
C PRO A 50 -16.70 11.61 -3.78
N ASP A 51 -15.47 11.91 -3.42
CA ASP A 51 -14.96 13.28 -3.31
C ASP A 51 -13.83 13.54 -4.32
N VAL A 52 -13.79 14.77 -4.83
CA VAL A 52 -12.63 15.30 -5.57
C VAL A 52 -11.83 16.17 -4.63
N PHE A 53 -10.53 15.95 -4.61
CA PHE A 53 -9.62 16.68 -3.75
C PHE A 53 -8.75 17.63 -4.57
N SER A 54 -8.34 18.74 -3.98
CA SER A 54 -7.46 19.74 -4.60
C SER A 54 -6.32 20.18 -3.68
N PHE A 55 -5.22 20.62 -4.28
CA PHE A 55 -4.10 21.29 -3.60
C PHE A 55 -3.24 22.11 -4.57
N LYS A 56 -2.48 23.07 -4.04
CA LYS A 56 -1.56 23.96 -4.77
C LYS A 56 -0.13 23.41 -4.76
N SER A 57 0.10 22.22 -5.29
CA SER A 57 1.43 21.59 -5.36
C SER A 57 1.43 20.37 -6.29
N ASP A 58 2.45 19.51 -6.16
CA ASP A 58 2.55 18.17 -6.76
C ASP A 58 1.80 17.13 -5.91
N CYS A 59 1.49 15.96 -6.50
CA CYS A 59 0.51 15.00 -5.99
C CYS A 59 0.80 14.26 -4.66
N ASN A 60 1.70 14.80 -3.86
CA ASN A 60 2.11 14.28 -2.56
C ASN A 60 1.74 15.22 -1.39
N GLY A 61 1.13 16.37 -1.67
CA GLY A 61 0.78 17.36 -0.64
C GLY A 61 -0.44 17.01 0.22
N ILE A 62 -0.61 17.78 1.31
CA ILE A 62 -1.84 17.79 2.11
C ILE A 62 -2.96 18.37 1.24
N SER A 63 -4.01 17.58 1.07
CA SER A 63 -5.13 17.90 0.22
C SER A 63 -6.35 18.33 1.01
N ARG A 64 -7.17 19.19 0.41
CA ARG A 64 -8.53 19.47 0.87
C ARG A 64 -9.55 18.96 -0.15
N VAL A 65 -10.81 18.86 0.25
CA VAL A 65 -11.89 18.66 -0.71
C VAL A 65 -11.99 19.91 -1.58
N ALA A 66 -12.11 19.70 -2.90
CA ALA A 66 -12.28 20.79 -3.85
C ALA A 66 -13.65 21.45 -3.64
N SER A 67 -13.71 22.78 -3.65
CA SER A 67 -15.00 23.47 -3.55
C SER A 67 -15.77 23.36 -4.87
N ALA A 68 -17.10 23.43 -4.80
CA ALA A 68 -17.94 23.44 -6.00
C ALA A 68 -17.56 24.58 -6.97
N GLU A 69 -17.14 25.73 -6.44
CA GLU A 69 -16.67 26.88 -7.23
C GLU A 69 -15.38 26.57 -8.00
N GLU A 70 -14.41 25.89 -7.38
CA GLU A 70 -13.18 25.45 -8.04
C GLU A 70 -13.48 24.45 -9.15
N LEU A 71 -14.34 23.47 -8.86
CA LEU A 71 -14.76 22.46 -9.83
C LEU A 71 -15.49 23.10 -11.01
N GLN A 72 -16.43 24.01 -10.74
CA GLN A 72 -17.18 24.72 -11.76
C GLN A 72 -16.27 25.62 -12.61
N ALA A 73 -15.27 26.28 -12.03
CA ALA A 73 -14.34 27.13 -12.75
C ALA A 73 -13.49 26.33 -13.75
N VAL A 74 -12.98 25.18 -13.31
CA VAL A 74 -12.01 24.37 -14.07
C VAL A 74 -12.70 23.37 -15.00
N PHE A 75 -13.61 22.55 -14.48
CA PHE A 75 -14.28 21.48 -15.21
C PHE A 75 -15.62 21.89 -15.83
N LYS A 76 -16.07 23.13 -15.61
CA LYS A 76 -17.39 23.65 -16.05
C LYS A 76 -18.58 22.89 -15.44
N THR A 77 -18.33 22.12 -14.39
CA THR A 77 -19.32 21.37 -13.63
C THR A 77 -18.81 21.10 -12.21
N ALA A 78 -19.70 21.06 -11.24
CA ALA A 78 -19.44 20.56 -9.89
C ALA A 78 -19.92 19.11 -9.68
N ASP A 79 -20.49 18.48 -10.71
CA ASP A 79 -20.96 17.10 -10.67
C ASP A 79 -19.79 16.12 -10.52
N PHE A 80 -19.76 15.39 -9.40
CA PHE A 80 -18.68 14.46 -9.08
C PHE A 80 -18.44 13.43 -10.20
N PRO A 81 -19.44 12.69 -10.71
CA PRO A 81 -19.22 11.71 -11.78
C PRO A 81 -18.53 12.30 -13.01
N SER A 82 -18.93 13.49 -13.44
CA SER A 82 -18.36 14.17 -14.61
C SER A 82 -16.90 14.58 -14.39
N VAL A 83 -16.61 15.16 -13.22
CA VAL A 83 -15.24 15.56 -12.84
C VAL A 83 -14.35 14.33 -12.67
N ALA A 84 -14.81 13.32 -11.92
CA ALA A 84 -14.06 12.10 -11.65
C ALA A 84 -13.69 11.38 -12.95
N LYS A 85 -14.61 11.26 -13.92
CA LYS A 85 -14.31 10.67 -15.24
C LYS A 85 -13.25 11.45 -16.00
N SER A 86 -13.29 12.78 -15.93
CA SER A 86 -12.30 13.65 -16.57
C SER A 86 -10.91 13.48 -15.97
N ILE A 87 -10.83 13.39 -14.64
CA ILE A 87 -9.56 13.13 -13.93
C ILE A 87 -9.08 11.70 -14.21
N LEU A 88 -9.96 10.69 -14.18
CA LEU A 88 -9.62 9.31 -14.43
C LEU A 88 -9.09 9.09 -15.86
N SER A 89 -9.62 9.80 -16.85
CA SER A 89 -9.21 9.64 -18.26
C SER A 89 -7.85 10.28 -18.56
N ALA A 90 -7.58 11.48 -18.02
CA ALA A 90 -6.40 12.27 -18.37
C ALA A 90 -5.33 12.37 -17.27
N GLY A 91 -5.64 12.02 -16.03
CA GLY A 91 -4.74 12.18 -14.89
C GLY A 91 -3.57 11.19 -14.87
N ALA A 92 -2.49 11.55 -14.19
CA ALA A 92 -1.37 10.67 -13.90
C ALA A 92 -1.69 9.76 -12.69
N VAL A 93 -1.48 8.46 -12.82
CA VAL A 93 -1.68 7.50 -11.73
C VAL A 93 -0.46 7.51 -10.81
N LYS A 94 -0.69 7.68 -9.52
CA LYS A 94 0.32 7.56 -8.45
C LYS A 94 -0.12 6.47 -7.49
N ALA A 95 0.60 5.36 -7.47
CA ALA A 95 0.37 4.24 -6.57
C ALA A 95 1.70 3.80 -5.97
N THR A 96 1.69 3.44 -4.68
CA THR A 96 2.85 2.86 -4.03
C THR A 96 2.68 1.34 -4.02
N VAL A 97 3.70 0.64 -4.51
CA VAL A 97 3.76 -0.82 -4.50
C VAL A 97 4.70 -1.25 -3.39
N PHE A 98 4.21 -2.11 -2.50
CA PHE A 98 5.02 -2.76 -1.48
C PHE A 98 5.13 -4.24 -1.84
N GLU A 99 6.35 -4.76 -1.88
CA GLU A 99 6.62 -6.18 -2.07
C GLU A 99 7.10 -6.78 -0.75
N LEU A 100 6.42 -7.84 -0.32
CA LEU A 100 6.81 -8.62 0.84
C LEU A 100 7.27 -10.01 0.38
N ASP A 101 8.54 -10.32 0.65
CA ASP A 101 9.10 -11.66 0.47
C ASP A 101 8.79 -12.52 1.71
N VAL A 102 7.63 -13.19 1.66
CA VAL A 102 7.12 -14.03 2.75
C VAL A 102 7.99 -15.28 2.96
N GLU A 103 8.60 -15.80 1.90
CA GLU A 103 9.35 -17.06 1.91
C GLU A 103 10.72 -16.92 2.57
N SER A 104 11.42 -15.81 2.31
CA SER A 104 12.65 -15.45 3.02
C SER A 104 12.41 -15.19 4.51
N GLN A 105 11.33 -14.47 4.85
CA GLN A 105 11.02 -14.18 6.26
C GLN A 105 10.64 -15.44 7.04
N THR A 106 9.85 -16.34 6.46
CA THR A 106 9.52 -17.62 7.09
C THR A 106 10.75 -18.52 7.23
N THR A 107 11.59 -18.61 6.21
CA THR A 107 12.85 -19.40 6.27
C THR A 107 13.79 -18.87 7.35
N THR A 108 13.95 -17.56 7.46
CA THR A 108 14.79 -16.92 8.50
C THR A 108 14.24 -17.21 9.90
N ALA A 109 12.92 -17.10 10.09
CA ALA A 109 12.28 -17.41 11.37
C ALA A 109 12.41 -18.90 11.74
N MET A 110 12.26 -19.81 10.78
CA MET A 110 12.44 -21.25 11.00
C MET A 110 13.88 -21.60 11.38
N ASN A 111 14.86 -21.02 10.69
CA ASN A 111 16.27 -21.23 10.99
C ASN A 111 16.65 -20.68 12.37
N ALA A 112 16.11 -19.51 12.74
CA ALA A 112 16.29 -18.94 14.08
C ALA A 112 15.69 -19.85 15.16
N ALA A 113 14.47 -20.36 14.97
CA ALA A 113 13.83 -21.28 15.89
C ALA A 113 14.60 -22.60 16.05
N ALA A 114 15.10 -23.18 14.95
CA ALA A 114 15.92 -24.39 14.98
C ALA A 114 17.24 -24.16 15.73
N SER A 115 17.88 -23.00 15.55
CA SER A 115 19.10 -22.64 16.27
C SER A 115 18.86 -22.49 17.78
N ALA A 116 17.75 -21.86 18.18
CA ALA A 116 17.38 -21.71 19.59
C ALA A 116 17.06 -23.06 20.25
N ALA A 117 16.35 -23.96 19.54
CA ALA A 117 16.07 -25.31 20.02
C ALA A 117 17.36 -26.11 20.25
N ASN A 118 18.31 -26.08 19.31
CA ASN A 118 19.59 -26.77 19.45
C ASN A 118 20.41 -26.24 20.63
N VAL A 119 20.45 -24.91 20.83
CA VAL A 119 21.14 -24.30 21.98
C VAL A 119 20.51 -24.76 23.30
N ALA A 120 19.18 -24.81 23.38
CA ALA A 120 18.48 -25.29 24.56
C ALA A 120 18.77 -26.77 24.86
N THR A 121 18.80 -27.62 23.82
CA THR A 121 19.18 -29.04 23.97
C THR A 121 20.62 -29.18 24.43
N THR A 122 21.58 -28.46 23.84
CA THR A 122 22.99 -28.50 24.25
C THR A 122 23.19 -28.01 25.70
N ALA A 123 22.49 -26.95 26.10
CA ALA A 123 22.52 -26.46 27.48
C ALA A 123 21.98 -27.50 28.47
N ALA A 124 20.86 -28.15 28.13
CA ALA A 124 20.29 -29.21 28.95
C ALA A 124 21.21 -30.43 29.07
N THR A 125 21.82 -30.88 27.96
CA THR A 125 22.78 -32.01 27.98
C THR A 125 24.02 -31.67 28.80
N THR A 126 24.54 -30.45 28.69
CA THR A 126 25.71 -29.99 29.46
C THR A 126 25.42 -29.94 30.95
N ALA A 127 24.25 -29.44 31.35
CA ALA A 127 23.83 -29.41 32.74
C ALA A 127 23.68 -30.82 33.34
N ILE A 128 23.07 -31.75 32.61
CA ILE A 128 22.91 -33.16 33.05
C ILE A 128 24.27 -33.86 33.14
N GLY A 129 25.17 -33.64 32.17
CA GLY A 129 26.52 -34.18 32.17
C GLY A 129 27.36 -33.69 33.36
N GLY A 130 27.23 -32.41 33.72
CA GLY A 130 27.84 -31.84 34.91
C GLY A 130 27.35 -32.52 36.19
N VAL A 131 26.04 -32.66 36.38
CA VAL A 131 25.45 -33.33 37.56
C VAL A 131 25.90 -34.78 37.68
N LYS A 132 26.00 -35.52 36.57
CA LYS A 132 26.47 -36.91 36.55
C LYS A 132 27.95 -37.04 36.94
N GLY A 133 28.79 -36.10 36.49
CA GLY A 133 30.21 -36.05 36.85
C GLY A 133 30.46 -35.75 38.34
N TYR A 134 29.63 -34.90 38.95
CA TYR A 134 29.67 -34.70 40.41
C TYR A 134 29.30 -35.97 41.17
N LEU A 135 28.27 -36.71 40.73
CA LEU A 135 27.82 -37.93 41.42
C LEU A 135 28.80 -39.11 41.31
N SER A 136 29.58 -39.21 40.23
CA SER A 136 30.60 -40.26 40.07
C SER A 136 31.89 -40.00 40.85
N SER A 137 32.05 -38.82 41.46
CA SER A 137 33.25 -38.44 42.23
C SER A 137 33.11 -38.68 43.74
N PHE A 138 31.95 -39.17 44.19
CA PHE A 138 31.60 -39.39 45.59
C PHE A 138 31.55 -40.87 46.01
N TRP A 139 32.02 -41.79 45.15
CA TRP A 139 32.12 -43.23 45.42
C TRP A 139 33.53 -43.74 45.18
#